data_AF-H8KAE8-F1
#
_entry.id   AF-H8KAE8-F1
#
_cell.length_a   1.000
_cell.length_b   1.000
_cell.length_c   1.000
_cell.angle_alpha   90.00
_cell.angle_beta   90.00
_cell.angle_gamma   90.00
#
_symmetry.space_group_name_H-M   'P 1'
#
loop_
_entity.id
_entity.type
_entity.pdbx_description
1 polymer ?
#
loop_
_entity_poly.entity_id
_entity_poly.type
_entity_poly.pdbx_seq_one_letter_code
_entity_poly.pdbx_strand_id
1 'polypeptide(L)'
;MDLNNAIVKIIIHTDKVFEHFVTYYCTLYTKYDLNFKIHLKPETVKYNQTIINRYGKTCRAIFGDSQCKIDKVYIVAYIRLKKCSRKV
;
A
#
# COMPACT_ATOMS: atom_id res chain seq x y z
N MET A 1 12.51 -5.89 -23.45
CA MET A 1 11.38 -6.58 -22.80
C MET A 1 11.42 -6.16 -21.34
N ASP A 2 10.38 -5.48 -20.86
CA ASP A 2 10.31 -5.02 -19.47
C ASP A 2 9.71 -6.13 -18.61
N LEU A 3 10.42 -6.50 -17.55
CA LEU A 3 10.02 -7.53 -16.59
C LEU A 3 9.55 -6.93 -15.26
N ASN A 4 9.45 -5.60 -15.17
CA ASN A 4 8.89 -4.92 -14.01
C ASN A 4 7.43 -5.37 -13.79
N ASN A 5 7.08 -5.65 -12.53
CA ASN A 5 5.79 -6.21 -12.12
C ASN A 5 5.46 -7.61 -12.66
N ALA A 6 6.40 -8.30 -13.32
CA ALA A 6 6.20 -9.70 -13.70
C ALA A 6 6.00 -10.57 -12.45
N ILE A 7 5.08 -11.52 -12.56
CA ILE A 7 4.77 -12.48 -11.51
C ILE A 7 5.69 -13.68 -11.68
N VAL A 8 6.44 -14.01 -10.63
CA VAL A 8 7.32 -15.18 -10.59
C VAL A 8 6.75 -16.18 -9.59
N LYS A 9 6.36 -17.36 -10.08
CA LYS A 9 5.86 -18.46 -9.25
C LYS A 9 6.93 -19.52 -9.11
N ILE A 10 7.28 -19.85 -7.87
CA ILE A 10 8.15 -20.99 -7.57
C ILE A 10 7.24 -22.17 -7.24
N ILE A 11 7.43 -23.26 -7.97
CA ILE A 11 6.67 -24.49 -7.84
C ILE A 11 7.66 -25.58 -7.43
N ILE A 12 7.34 -26.32 -6.38
CA ILE A 12 8.11 -27.50 -5.99
C ILE A 12 7.54 -28.69 -6.76
N HIS A 13 8.42 -29.41 -7.42
CA HIS A 13 8.09 -30.64 -8.11
C HIS A 13 8.68 -31.82 -7.35
N THR A 14 7.81 -32.70 -6.86
CA THR A 14 8.16 -33.96 -6.22
C THR A 14 7.38 -35.08 -6.88
N ASP A 15 8.09 -36.04 -7.46
CA ASP A 15 7.63 -37.22 -8.19
C ASP A 15 6.47 -37.02 -9.18
N LYS A 16 5.26 -36.75 -8.68
CA LYS A 16 4.03 -36.59 -9.47
C LYS A 16 3.18 -35.37 -9.06
N VAL A 17 3.65 -34.54 -8.15
CA VAL A 17 2.91 -33.39 -7.61
C VAL A 17 3.66 -32.11 -7.93
N PHE A 18 2.93 -31.17 -8.53
CA PHE A 18 3.34 -29.79 -8.67
C PHE A 18 2.63 -28.98 -7.59
N GLU A 19 3.34 -28.66 -6.53
CA GLU A 19 2.78 -27.85 -5.45
C GLU A 19 3.31 -26.41 -5.56
N HIS A 20 2.39 -25.45 -5.51
CA HIS A 20 2.76 -24.05 -5.46
C HIS A 20 3.43 -23.77 -4.12
N PHE A 21 4.64 -23.23 -4.16
CA PHE A 21 5.39 -22.90 -2.94
C PHE A 21 5.24 -21.43 -2.58
N VAL A 22 5.53 -20.53 -3.52
CA VAL A 22 5.51 -19.09 -3.26
C VAL A 22 5.39 -18.26 -4.54
N THR A 23 4.72 -17.12 -4.41
CA THR A 23 4.60 -16.11 -5.47
C THR A 23 5.40 -14.87 -5.09
N TYR A 24 6.23 -14.40 -6.02
CA TYR A 24 6.98 -13.17 -5.95
C TYR A 24 6.59 -12.23 -7.08
N TYR A 25 6.88 -10.94 -6.90
CA TYR A 25 6.82 -9.95 -7.96
C TYR A 25 8.19 -9.39 -8.23
N CYS A 26 8.51 -9.23 -9.51
CA CYS A 26 9.70 -8.50 -9.94
C CYS A 26 9.50 -7.00 -9.68
N THR A 27 10.38 -6.44 -8.87
CA THR A 27 10.39 -5.00 -8.54
C THR A 27 11.46 -4.23 -9.30
N LEU A 28 12.55 -4.92 -9.67
CA LEU A 28 13.60 -4.35 -10.49
C LEU A 28 14.21 -5.47 -11.33
N TYR A 29 14.29 -5.22 -12.63
CA TYR A 29 15.01 -6.05 -13.58
C TYR A 29 16.22 -5.28 -14.12
N THR A 30 17.39 -5.91 -14.04
CA THR A 30 18.61 -5.36 -14.64
C THR A 30 19.22 -6.40 -15.57
N LYS A 31 19.34 -6.03 -16.85
CA LYS A 31 19.99 -6.85 -17.87
C LYS A 31 21.38 -6.28 -18.16
N TYR A 32 22.37 -7.15 -18.13
CA TYR A 32 23.74 -6.92 -18.61
C TYR A 32 23.95 -7.75 -19.89
N ASP A 33 25.10 -7.60 -20.54
CA ASP A 33 25.36 -8.27 -21.82
C ASP A 33 25.28 -9.81 -21.73
N LEU A 34 25.84 -10.38 -20.66
CA LEU A 34 25.87 -11.84 -20.45
C LEU A 34 25.04 -12.31 -19.25
N ASN A 35 24.63 -11.40 -18.37
CA ASN A 35 24.00 -11.72 -17.10
C ASN A 35 22.73 -10.90 -16.90
N PHE A 36 21.83 -11.38 -16.05
CA PHE A 36 20.68 -10.60 -15.61
C PHE A 36 20.48 -10.76 -14.11
N LYS A 37 19.90 -9.74 -13.48
CA LYS A 37 19.56 -9.72 -12.07
C LYS A 37 18.09 -9.36 -11.91
N ILE A 38 17.39 -10.14 -11.09
CA ILE A 38 15.97 -9.94 -10.80
C ILE A 38 15.81 -9.71 -9.30
N HIS A 39 15.25 -8.57 -8.92
CA HIS A 39 14.91 -8.27 -7.54
C HIS A 39 13.45 -8.62 -7.28
N LEU A 40 13.24 -9.68 -6.50
CA LEU A 40 11.94 -10.23 -6.18
C LEU A 40 11.49 -9.76 -4.79
N LYS A 41 10.21 -9.38 -4.65
CA LYS A 41 9.57 -9.15 -3.35
C LYS A 41 8.36 -10.07 -3.19
N PRO A 42 8.18 -10.68 -2.00
CA PRO A 42 7.03 -11.55 -1.76
C PRO A 42 5.74 -10.75 -1.68
N GLU A 43 4.63 -11.39 -2.01
CA GLU A 43 3.31 -10.77 -1.94
C GLU A 43 2.91 -10.31 -0.53
N THR A 44 3.47 -10.96 0.49
CA THR A 44 3.33 -10.60 1.91
C THR A 44 3.71 -9.15 2.22
N VAL A 45 4.60 -8.52 1.44
CA VAL A 45 4.96 -7.10 1.61
C VAL A 45 3.75 -6.18 1.35
N LYS A 46 2.86 -6.53 0.41
CA LYS A 46 1.63 -5.75 0.16
C LYS A 46 0.66 -5.84 1.34
N TYR A 47 0.54 -7.02 1.95
CA TYR A 47 -0.31 -7.21 3.13
C TYR A 47 0.16 -6.39 4.32
N ASN A 48 1.48 -6.31 4.55
CA ASN A 48 2.03 -5.49 5.64
C ASN A 48 1.68 -4.01 5.50
N GLN A 49 1.68 -3.44 4.29
CA GLN A 49 1.25 -2.05 4.08
C GLN A 49 -0.21 -1.84 4.46
N THR A 50 -1.10 -2.75 4.05
CA THR A 50 -2.53 -2.67 4.38
C THR A 50 -2.77 -2.80 5.89
N ILE A 51 -2.06 -3.70 6.57
CA ILE A 51 -2.17 -3.90 8.02
C ILE A 51 -1.65 -2.66 8.77
N ILE A 52 -0.49 -2.12 8.38
CA ILE A 52 0.07 -0.89 8.97
C ILE A 52 -0.89 0.30 8.78
N ASN A 53 -1.57 0.37 7.63
CA ASN A 53 -2.57 1.41 7.38
C ASN A 53 -3.82 1.25 8.26
N ARG A 54 -4.15 0.02 8.67
CA ARG A 54 -5.35 -0.28 9.48
C ARG A 54 -5.13 -0.14 10.98
N TYR A 55 -3.91 -0.39 11.48
CA TYR A 55 -3.59 -0.43 12.92
C TYR A 55 -2.63 0.69 13.39
N GLY A 56 -2.59 1.82 12.69
CA GLY A 56 -1.80 2.98 13.13
C GLY A 56 -2.32 3.57 14.44
N LYS A 57 -1.42 4.07 15.29
CA LYS A 57 -1.79 4.82 16.53
C LYS A 57 -2.53 6.13 16.26
N THR A 58 -2.47 6.64 15.02
CA THR A 58 -3.09 7.90 14.60
C THR A 58 -4.23 7.61 13.62
N CYS A 59 -5.33 8.36 13.75
CA CYS A 59 -6.42 8.31 12.78
C CYS A 59 -5.91 8.84 11.43
N ARG A 60 -6.09 8.05 10.37
CA ARG A 60 -5.71 8.41 8.99
C ARG A 60 -6.90 8.69 8.08
N ALA A 61 -8.12 8.51 8.59
CA ALA A 61 -9.34 8.79 7.84
C ALA A 61 -9.59 10.30 7.80
N ILE A 62 -10.04 10.79 6.65
CA ILE A 62 -10.41 12.19 6.46
C ILE A 62 -11.76 12.44 7.15
N PHE A 63 -11.96 13.64 7.69
CA PHE A 63 -13.26 14.02 8.27
C PHE A 63 -14.39 13.82 7.27
N GLY A 64 -15.38 13.01 7.65
CA GLY A 64 -16.53 12.65 6.81
C GLY A 64 -16.30 11.48 5.86
N ASP A 65 -15.16 10.78 5.94
CA ASP A 65 -14.98 9.50 5.25
C ASP A 65 -15.96 8.44 5.78
N SER A 66 -16.25 7.42 4.99
CA SER A 66 -17.10 6.29 5.42
C SER A 66 -16.56 5.56 6.67
N GLN A 67 -15.24 5.65 6.90
CA GLN A 67 -14.56 5.13 8.08
C GLN A 67 -14.45 6.16 9.23
N CYS A 68 -14.67 7.45 8.95
CA CYS A 68 -14.72 8.54 9.93
C CYS A 68 -16.10 9.20 9.88
N LYS A 69 -17.07 8.58 10.56
CA LYS A 69 -18.48 8.98 10.62
C LYS A 69 -18.73 10.28 11.42
N ILE A 70 -17.74 11.15 11.51
CA ILE A 70 -17.90 12.47 12.10
C ILE A 70 -18.57 13.35 11.05
N ASP A 71 -19.80 13.76 11.36
CA ASP A 71 -20.56 14.63 10.48
C ASP A 71 -19.95 16.04 10.51
N LYS A 72 -19.57 16.55 9.34
CA LYS A 72 -18.90 17.86 9.20
C LYS A 72 -19.74 19.00 9.78
N VAL A 73 -21.06 18.81 9.86
CA VAL A 73 -22.02 19.78 10.38
C VAL A 73 -21.77 20.11 11.87
N TYR A 74 -21.32 19.15 12.69
CA TYR A 74 -21.09 19.41 14.12
C TYR A 74 -19.83 20.25 14.39
N ILE A 75 -18.83 20.21 13.50
CA ILE A 75 -17.55 20.93 13.71
C ILE A 75 -17.65 22.41 13.29
N VAL A 76 -18.53 22.75 12.33
CA VAL A 76 -18.72 24.14 11.87
C VAL A 76 -19.23 25.06 13.00
N ALA A 77 -19.87 24.50 14.03
CA ALA A 77 -20.43 25.27 15.14
C ALA A 77 -19.39 25.94 16.07
N TYR A 78 -18.16 25.41 16.17
CA TYR A 78 -17.15 25.93 17.11
C TYR A 78 -16.17 26.96 16.52
N ILE A 79 -16.20 27.21 15.20
CA ILE A 79 -15.42 28.29 14.58
C ILE A 79 -16.35 29.47 14.25
N ARG A 80 -17.09 29.95 15.26
CA ARG A 80 -17.47 31.37 15.25
C ARG A 80 -16.22 32.16 15.57
N LEU A 81 -15.51 32.62 14.54
CA LEU A 81 -14.51 33.68 14.68
C LEU A 81 -15.18 34.86 15.39
N LYS A 82 -14.95 35.00 16.70
CA LYS A 82 -15.21 36.24 17.42
C LYS A 82 -14.25 37.28 16.84
N LYS A 83 -14.75 38.04 15.86
CA LYS A 83 -14.17 39.26 15.27
C LYS A 83 -12.72 39.14 14.76
N CYS A 84 -12.55 38.99 13.45
CA CYS A 84 -11.45 39.66 12.75
C CYS A 84 -11.91 41.06 12.38
N SER A 85 -11.67 42.06 13.24
CA SER A 85 -11.75 43.46 12.82
C SER A 85 -10.48 43.80 12.04
N ARG A 86 -10.60 43.98 10.72
CA ARG A 86 -9.62 44.76 9.95
C ARG A 86 -9.76 46.22 10.40
N LYS A 87 -8.84 46.72 11.21
CA LYS A 87 -8.55 48.15 11.24
C LYS A 87 -7.80 48.44 9.93
N VAL A 88 -8.46 49.13 9.02
CA VAL A 88 -7.81 49.98 8.02
C VAL A 88 -7.93 51.40 8.53
#